data_AF-A0AAV6V816-F1
#
_entry.id   AF-A0AAV6V816-F1
#
_cell.length_a   1.000
_cell.length_b   1.000
_cell.length_c   1.000
_cell.angle_alpha   90.00
_cell.angle_beta   90.00
_cell.angle_gamma   90.00
#
_symmetry.space_group_name_H-M   'P 1'
#
loop_
_entity.id
_entity.type
_entity.pdbx_description
1 polymer ?
#
loop_
_entity_poly.entity_id
_entity_poly.type
_entity_poly.pdbx_seq_one_letter_code
_entity_poly.pdbx_strand_id
1 'polypeptide(L)'
;MSPLTCALSLASGHGISGNNKCYCCYPAFMLLVMFFVGVSGFSEYYNDALSGKNKLLLILVDGCRWDYPDQEGLPGFRKLEENGVRAPYVTPIFPSNSYPNWYTITTGMVIKFFA
;
A
#
# COMPACT_ATOMS: atom_id res chain seq x y z
N MET A 1 -24.94 -24.82 -38.28
CA MET A 1 -25.52 -23.51 -37.94
C MET A 1 -24.41 -22.48 -37.98
N SER A 2 -24.62 -21.40 -38.75
CA SER A 2 -23.57 -20.42 -39.03
C SER A 2 -23.23 -19.59 -37.78
N PRO A 3 -21.99 -19.13 -37.61
CA PRO A 3 -21.61 -18.27 -36.48
C PRO A 3 -22.44 -16.97 -36.40
N LEU A 4 -23.02 -16.54 -37.52
CA LEU A 4 -23.92 -15.39 -37.61
C LEU A 4 -25.29 -15.61 -36.94
N THR A 5 -25.79 -16.85 -36.84
CA THR A 5 -27.10 -17.12 -36.22
C THR A 5 -27.05 -17.05 -34.68
N CYS A 6 -25.88 -17.25 -34.07
CA CYS A 6 -25.70 -17.20 -32.62
C CYS A 6 -25.58 -15.74 -32.09
N ALA A 7 -24.94 -14.86 -32.87
CA ALA A 7 -24.75 -13.45 -32.52
C ALA A 7 -26.07 -12.65 -32.50
N LEU A 8 -27.01 -12.94 -33.41
CA LEU A 8 -28.32 -12.26 -33.45
C LEU A 8 -29.20 -12.60 -32.23
N SER A 9 -29.01 -13.78 -31.64
CA SER A 9 -29.85 -14.26 -30.54
C SER A 9 -29.47 -13.60 -29.20
N LEU A 10 -28.21 -13.22 -28.99
CA LEU A 10 -27.78 -12.50 -27.79
C LEU A 10 -28.29 -11.04 -27.73
N ALA A 11 -28.49 -10.38 -28.87
CA ALA A 11 -28.95 -8.99 -28.89
C ALA A 11 -30.45 -8.82 -28.62
N SER A 12 -31.24 -9.89 -28.72
CA SER A 12 -32.71 -9.81 -28.74
C SER A 12 -33.39 -10.27 -27.45
N GLY A 13 -32.63 -10.66 -26.42
CA GLY A 13 -33.14 -11.03 -25.09
C GLY A 13 -34.16 -12.19 -25.08
N HIS A 14 -34.37 -12.88 -26.20
CA HIS A 14 -35.29 -14.02 -26.29
C HIS A 14 -34.52 -15.31 -26.06
N GLY A 15 -34.72 -15.90 -24.88
CA GLY A 15 -34.23 -17.23 -24.54
C GLY A 15 -34.78 -18.28 -25.49
N ILE A 16 -33.90 -19.01 -26.17
CA ILE A 16 -34.29 -20.17 -26.95
C ILE A 16 -34.43 -21.36 -26.00
N SER A 17 -35.68 -21.73 -25.71
CA SER A 17 -36.06 -23.02 -25.16
C SER A 17 -35.71 -24.11 -26.18
N GLY A 18 -34.64 -24.85 -25.94
CA GLY A 18 -34.26 -26.02 -26.73
C GLY A 18 -33.13 -26.77 -26.04
N ASN A 19 -33.44 -27.96 -25.53
CA ASN A 19 -32.52 -28.87 -24.85
C ASN A 19 -31.25 -29.11 -25.69
N ASN A 20 -30.17 -28.37 -25.40
CA ASN A 20 -28.75 -28.71 -25.50
C ASN A 20 -27.94 -27.50 -25.02
N LYS A 21 -27.51 -27.57 -23.75
CA LYS A 21 -26.85 -26.50 -23.00
C LYS A 21 -25.74 -25.80 -23.81
N CYS A 22 -25.95 -24.51 -24.12
CA CYS A 22 -24.93 -23.60 -24.64
C CYS A 22 -23.91 -23.25 -23.55
N TYR A 23 -22.98 -24.17 -23.27
CA TYR A 23 -21.82 -23.92 -22.40
C TYR A 23 -20.74 -23.02 -23.06
N CYS A 24 -20.92 -22.61 -24.32
CA CYS A 24 -19.95 -21.83 -25.09
C CYS A 24 -19.94 -20.32 -24.78
N CYS A 25 -20.95 -19.80 -24.07
CA CYS A 25 -21.09 -18.36 -23.83
C CYS A 25 -20.50 -17.89 -22.48
N TYR A 26 -20.22 -18.83 -21.56
CA TYR A 26 -19.70 -18.52 -20.22
C TYR A 26 -18.23 -18.02 -20.16
N PRO A 27 -17.27 -18.49 -20.98
CA PRO A 27 -15.88 -18.04 -20.84
C PRO A 27 -15.65 -16.62 -21.37
N ALA A 28 -16.39 -16.21 -22.40
CA ALA A 28 -16.29 -14.87 -22.98
C ALA A 28 -16.84 -13.79 -22.03
N PHE A 29 -17.93 -14.08 -21.32
CA PHE A 29 -18.50 -13.16 -20.33
C PHE A 29 -17.60 -13.01 -19.10
N MET A 30 -16.99 -14.10 -18.62
CA MET A 30 -16.05 -14.07 -17.48
C MET A 30 -14.78 -13.26 -17.77
N LEU A 31 -14.21 -13.37 -18.96
CA LEU A 31 -13.04 -12.57 -19.35
C LEU A 31 -13.36 -11.08 -19.47
N LEU A 32 -14.56 -10.75 -19.97
CA LEU A 32 -15.00 -9.37 -20.12
C LEU A 32 -15.28 -8.72 -18.75
N VAL A 33 -15.86 -9.46 -17.79
CA VAL A 33 -16.03 -8.99 -16.41
C VAL A 33 -14.68 -8.77 -15.73
N MET A 34 -13.71 -9.67 -15.91
CA MET A 34 -12.34 -9.49 -15.40
C MET A 34 -11.64 -8.28 -16.02
N PHE A 35 -11.89 -8.00 -17.30
CA PHE A 35 -11.37 -6.82 -17.99
C PHE A 35 -12.02 -5.53 -17.48
N PHE A 36 -13.35 -5.49 -17.31
CA PHE A 36 -14.04 -4.30 -16.79
C PHE A 36 -13.73 -4.03 -15.31
N VAL A 37 -13.65 -5.06 -14.46
CA VAL A 37 -13.22 -4.95 -13.05
C VAL A 37 -11.74 -4.56 -12.97
N GLY A 38 -10.90 -5.13 -13.83
CA GLY A 38 -9.48 -4.78 -13.92
C GLY A 38 -9.26 -3.32 -14.35
N VAL A 39 -9.95 -2.84 -15.38
CA VAL A 39 -9.80 -1.48 -15.91
C VAL A 39 -10.28 -0.42 -14.89
N SER A 40 -11.38 -0.67 -14.19
CA SER A 40 -11.90 0.27 -13.18
C SER A 40 -11.04 0.27 -11.90
N GLY A 41 -10.57 -0.90 -11.43
CA GLY A 41 -9.67 -0.98 -10.28
C GLY A 41 -8.26 -0.41 -10.55
N PHE A 42 -7.77 -0.47 -11.79
CA PHE A 42 -6.44 0.05 -12.15
C PHE A 42 -6.37 1.58 -12.15
N SER A 43 -7.47 2.26 -12.49
CA SER A 43 -7.55 3.73 -12.48
C SER A 43 -7.41 4.29 -11.05
N GLU A 44 -8.04 3.66 -10.07
CA GLU A 44 -8.00 4.12 -8.67
C GLU A 44 -6.59 3.93 -8.04
N TYR A 45 -5.91 2.83 -8.37
CA TYR A 45 -4.51 2.60 -7.98
C TYR A 45 -3.55 3.63 -8.57
N TYR A 46 -3.75 4.01 -9.84
CA TYR A 46 -2.93 5.03 -10.49
C TYR A 46 -3.16 6.42 -9.89
N ASN A 47 -4.39 6.74 -9.51
CA ASN A 47 -4.72 8.02 -8.87
C ASN A 47 -4.12 8.16 -7.47
N ASP A 48 -3.98 7.10 -6.67
CA ASP A 48 -3.27 7.19 -5.38
C ASP A 48 -1.75 7.33 -5.56
N ALA A 49 -1.17 6.64 -6.56
CA ALA A 49 0.23 6.83 -6.94
C ALA A 49 0.51 8.25 -7.46
N LEU A 50 -0.46 8.85 -8.16
CA LEU A 50 -0.37 10.22 -8.70
C LEU A 50 -0.90 11.29 -7.73
N SER A 51 -1.50 10.90 -6.60
CA SER A 51 -2.20 11.79 -5.65
C SER A 51 -1.28 12.84 -5.01
N GLY A 52 0.01 12.88 -5.34
CA GLY A 52 0.96 13.88 -4.82
C GLY A 52 1.14 13.80 -3.30
N LYS A 53 0.69 12.71 -2.67
CA LYS A 53 0.90 12.49 -1.24
C LYS A 53 2.36 12.16 -1.00
N ASN A 54 3.03 13.02 -0.25
CA ASN A 54 4.37 12.74 0.24
C ASN A 54 4.33 11.47 1.11
N LYS A 55 5.05 10.43 0.70
CA LYS A 55 5.16 9.19 1.47
C LYS A 55 6.05 9.44 2.68
N LEU A 56 5.58 9.05 3.86
CA LEU A 56 6.36 9.13 5.10
C LEU A 56 7.16 7.84 5.28
N LEU A 57 8.48 7.95 5.33
CA LEU A 57 9.39 6.86 5.71
C LEU A 57 9.95 7.15 7.10
N LEU A 58 9.67 6.28 8.06
CA LEU A 58 10.24 6.33 9.40
C LEU A 58 11.40 5.32 9.49
N ILE A 59 12.61 5.81 9.76
CA ILE A 59 13.81 4.98 9.95
C ILE A 59 14.17 5.01 11.44
N LEU A 60 14.15 3.85 12.09
CA LEU A 60 14.56 3.71 13.49
C LEU A 60 15.99 3.16 13.56
N VAL A 61 16.87 3.87 14.25
CA VAL A 61 18.25 3.45 14.51
C VAL A 61 18.40 3.20 16.01
N ASP A 62 18.53 1.92 16.39
CA ASP A 62 18.65 1.55 17.80
C ASP A 62 20.02 1.91 18.37
N GLY A 63 20.06 2.32 19.64
CA GLY A 63 21.30 2.72 20.32
C GLY A 63 21.99 3.97 19.75
N CYS A 64 21.33 4.74 18.89
CA CYS A 64 21.89 5.99 18.36
C CYS A 64 21.79 7.10 19.41
N ARG A 65 22.89 7.36 20.12
CA ARG A 65 22.97 8.46 21.08
C ARG A 65 23.10 9.79 20.33
N TRP A 66 22.64 10.87 20.96
CA TRP A 66 22.56 12.21 20.35
C TRP A 66 23.89 12.77 19.80
N ASP A 67 25.03 12.28 20.29
CA ASP A 67 26.39 12.66 19.89
C ASP A 67 26.97 11.82 18.73
N TYR A 68 26.35 10.70 18.36
CA TYR A 68 26.85 9.84 17.28
C TYR A 68 26.80 10.48 15.88
N PRO A 69 25.75 11.23 15.50
CA PRO A 69 25.71 11.89 14.19
C PRO A 69 26.83 12.91 13.99
N ASP A 70 27.38 13.45 15.09
CA ASP A 70 28.46 14.45 15.07
C ASP A 70 29.85 13.80 14.91
N GLN A 71 29.96 12.48 15.02
CA GLN A 71 31.22 11.75 14.86
C GLN A 71 31.71 11.80 13.39
N GLU A 72 33.03 11.84 13.22
CA GLU A 72 33.65 11.78 11.91
C GLU A 72 33.40 10.42 11.24
N GLY A 73 33.08 10.42 9.95
CA GLY A 73 32.86 9.20 9.16
C GLY A 73 31.42 8.91 8.76
N LEU A 74 30.46 9.77 9.12
CA LEU A 74 29.03 9.59 8.78
C LEU A 74 28.49 10.69 7.85
N PRO A 75 28.89 10.73 6.56
CA PRO A 75 28.46 11.77 5.62
C PRO A 75 26.96 11.77 5.34
N GLY A 76 26.27 10.64 5.57
CA GLY A 76 24.83 10.51 5.38
C GLY A 76 24.02 11.37 6.38
N PHE A 77 24.35 11.31 7.67
CA PHE A 77 23.65 12.10 8.69
C PHE A 77 23.87 13.60 8.49
N ARG A 78 25.08 14.02 8.10
CA ARG A 78 25.37 15.42 7.78
C ARG A 78 24.49 15.94 6.64
N LYS A 79 24.35 15.17 5.55
CA LYS A 79 23.45 15.54 4.44
C LYS A 79 21.99 15.63 4.87
N LEU A 80 21.53 14.78 5.79
CA LEU A 80 20.17 14.84 6.34
C LEU A 80 19.94 16.09 7.19
N GLU A 81 20.95 16.52 7.95
CA GLU A 81 20.91 17.76 8.73
C GLU A 81 20.92 19.00 7.84
N GLU A 82 21.78 19.03 6.81
CA GLU A 82 21.89 20.15 5.86
C GLU A 82 20.60 20.36 5.03
N ASN A 83 19.92 19.27 4.64
CA ASN A 83 18.71 19.31 3.81
C ASN A 83 17.41 19.17 4.63
N GLY A 84 17.50 19.19 5.97
CA GLY A 84 16.39 18.83 6.85
C GLY A 84 16.38 19.62 8.14
N VAL A 85 15.78 19.02 9.18
CA VAL A 85 15.68 19.60 10.52
C VAL A 85 16.17 18.58 11.54
N ARG A 86 17.04 19.01 12.45
CA ARG A 86 17.57 18.20 13.54
C ARG A 86 17.16 18.78 14.89
N ALA A 87 16.74 17.89 15.80
CA ALA A 87 16.59 18.22 17.22
C ALA A 87 17.91 17.94 17.97
N PRO A 88 18.26 18.73 19.01
CA PRO A 88 19.52 18.56 19.74
C PRO A 88 19.62 17.21 20.45
N TYR A 89 18.51 16.72 21.00
CA TYR A 89 18.39 15.37 21.56
C TYR A 89 16.90 14.98 21.67
N VAL A 90 16.65 13.69 21.87
CA VAL A 90 15.31 13.14 22.17
C VAL A 90 15.38 12.47 23.55
N THR A 91 14.47 12.84 24.46
CA THR A 91 14.40 12.23 25.78
C THR A 91 13.67 10.87 25.68
N PRO A 92 14.34 9.73 25.96
CA PRO A 92 13.70 8.43 25.90
C PRO A 92 12.78 8.23 27.11
N ILE A 93 11.85 7.29 26.99
CA ILE A 93 11.06 6.84 28.16
C ILE A 93 11.91 5.98 29.11
N PHE A 94 11.46 5.86 30.36
CA PHE A 94 12.05 4.97 31.37
C PHE A 94 11.27 3.64 31.43
N PRO A 95 11.94 2.47 31.45
CA PRO A 95 13.38 2.26 31.25
C PRO A 95 13.78 2.48 29.78
N SER A 96 15.03 2.94 29.56
CA SER A 96 15.56 3.27 28.22
C SER A 96 15.97 2.03 27.42
N ASN A 97 14.99 1.16 27.18
CA ASN A 97 15.13 -0.06 26.39
C ASN A 97 14.50 0.15 25.00
N SER A 98 14.95 -0.60 23.99
CA SER A 98 14.52 -0.49 22.60
C SER A 98 13.01 -0.71 22.46
N TYR A 99 12.49 -1.77 23.10
CA TYR A 99 11.09 -2.17 22.92
C TYR A 99 10.06 -1.19 23.50
N PRO A 100 10.27 -0.60 24.69
CA PRO A 100 9.37 0.43 25.16
C PRO A 100 9.44 1.71 24.31
N ASN A 101 10.64 2.11 23.88
CA ASN A 101 10.86 3.42 23.27
C ASN A 101 10.25 3.53 21.86
N TRP A 102 10.50 2.56 20.97
CA TRP A 102 9.88 2.55 19.63
C TRP A 102 8.34 2.39 19.68
N TYR A 103 7.80 1.71 20.69
CA TYR A 103 6.35 1.57 20.90
C TYR A 103 5.74 2.93 21.25
N THR A 104 6.38 3.69 22.12
CA THR A 104 5.93 5.05 22.46
C THR A 104 6.05 6.00 21.26
N ILE A 105 7.08 5.89 20.42
CA ILE A 105 7.21 6.73 19.21
C ILE A 105 6.09 6.42 18.19
N THR A 106 5.76 5.14 18.02
CA THR A 106 4.74 4.71 17.04
C THR A 106 3.31 4.95 17.51
N THR A 107 3.03 4.81 18.81
CA THR A 107 1.66 4.89 19.36
C THR A 107 1.36 6.18 20.10
N GLY A 108 2.38 6.94 20.53
CA GLY A 108 2.22 8.07 21.45
C GLY A 108 1.89 7.70 22.90
N MET A 109 1.89 6.40 23.24
CA MET A 109 1.55 5.91 24.58
C MET A 109 2.78 5.49 25.37
N VAL A 110 2.82 5.83 26.66
CA VAL A 110 3.90 5.44 27.57
C VAL A 110 3.56 4.12 28.24
N ILE A 111 4.46 3.14 28.17
CA ILE A 111 4.33 1.89 28.91
C ILE A 111 4.65 2.18 30.38
N LYS A 112 3.67 1.98 31.24
CA LYS A 112 3.85 2.14 32.69
C LYS A 112 4.39 0.86 33.28
N PHE A 113 5.69 0.83 33.54
CA PHE A 113 6.31 -0.23 34.33
C PHE A 113 6.02 0.04 35.81
N PHE A 114 5.14 -0.78 36.41
CA PHE A 114 5.12 -0.93 37.86
C PHE A 114 6.26 -1.89 38.21
N ALA A 115 7.35 -1.32 38.72
CA ALA A 115 8.44 -2.06 39.37
C ALA A 115 8.26 -1.97 40.88
#